data_AF-A0A8T6C1U0-F1
#
_entry.id   AF-A0A8T6C1U0-F1
#
_cell.length_a   1.000
_cell.length_b   1.000
_cell.length_c   1.000
_cell.angle_alpha   90.00
_cell.angle_beta   90.00
_cell.angle_gamma   90.00
#
_symmetry.space_group_name_H-M   'P 1'
#
loop_
_entity.id
_entity.type
_entity.pdbx_description
1 polymer ?
#
loop_
_entity_poly.entity_id
_entity_poly.type
_entity_poly.pdbx_seq_one_letter_code
_entity_poly.pdbx_strand_id
1 'polypeptide(L)'
;ICRLTSPETCVAAIGQAGENLVPLSGMLNSRNHSGGAGTGAIMGSKNLKAIAVEGTKGVNIADRQEMKRLNDYMMTELIGANNNHVVPSTPQSWAEYSDPKSRWTARKGLFWGAAEGGPIETGEIPPGNQNTVGFRTYKSVFDLGPAAEKYTVKMSGCHSCPIRCMTQMNIPRVKEFGVPSTGGNTCVANFVHTTIFPNGPKDFEDKDDGRVIGNLVGLNLFDDYGLWCNYGQLHRDFTYCYSKGVFKRVLP
;
A
#
# COMPACT_ATOMS: atom_id res chain seq x y z
N ILE A 1 -22.27 -0.34 -5.14
CA ILE A 1 -22.31 0.65 -4.04
C ILE A 1 -22.02 2.05 -4.58
N CYS A 2 -20.85 2.36 -5.13
CA CYS A 2 -20.57 3.69 -5.70
C CYS A 2 -21.57 4.14 -6.79
N ARG A 3 -22.13 3.22 -7.60
CA ARG A 3 -23.20 3.52 -8.57
C ARG A 3 -24.54 3.91 -7.92
N LEU A 4 -24.74 3.57 -6.65
CA LEU A 4 -25.95 3.85 -5.86
C LEU A 4 -25.76 5.06 -4.93
N THR A 5 -24.55 5.63 -4.87
CA THR A 5 -24.17 6.74 -3.99
C THR A 5 -23.52 7.85 -4.83
N SER A 6 -22.44 8.48 -4.39
CA SER A 6 -21.66 9.44 -5.16
C SER A 6 -20.17 9.06 -5.22
N PRO A 7 -19.36 9.72 -6.07
CA PRO A 7 -17.89 9.61 -6.04
C PRO A 7 -17.24 10.05 -4.72
N GLU A 8 -17.93 10.90 -3.94
CA GLU A 8 -17.45 11.43 -2.65
C GLU A 8 -17.73 10.48 -1.47
N THR A 9 -18.53 9.43 -1.70
CA THR A 9 -18.89 8.46 -0.66
C THR A 9 -17.70 7.57 -0.29
N CYS A 10 -17.36 7.53 0.99
CA CYS A 10 -16.42 6.56 1.55
C CYS A 10 -17.16 5.26 1.89
N VAL A 11 -16.64 4.14 1.39
CA VAL A 11 -17.26 2.82 1.59
C VAL A 11 -16.29 1.89 2.29
N ALA A 12 -16.75 1.26 3.37
CA ALA A 12 -16.13 0.10 3.97
C ALA A 12 -16.96 -1.15 3.65
N ALA A 13 -16.37 -2.19 3.07
CA ALA A 13 -17.07 -3.37 2.59
C ALA A 13 -16.30 -4.66 2.88
N ILE A 14 -17.01 -5.79 2.85
CA ILE A 14 -16.40 -7.13 2.90
C ILE A 14 -16.44 -7.78 1.53
N GLY A 15 -15.45 -8.64 1.23
CA GLY A 15 -15.49 -9.54 0.09
C GLY A 15 -16.15 -10.88 0.42
N GLN A 16 -16.07 -11.83 -0.51
CA GLN A 16 -16.67 -13.16 -0.36
C GLN A 16 -16.11 -13.93 0.83
N ALA A 17 -14.87 -13.68 1.24
CA ALA A 17 -14.31 -14.32 2.44
C ALA A 17 -15.07 -13.92 3.71
N GLY A 18 -15.52 -12.65 3.79
CA GLY A 18 -16.35 -12.19 4.91
C GLY A 18 -17.75 -12.80 4.88
N GLU A 19 -18.37 -12.87 3.70
CA GLU A 19 -19.69 -13.51 3.49
C GLU A 19 -19.68 -14.98 3.90
N ASN A 20 -18.58 -15.69 3.63
CA ASN A 20 -18.39 -17.10 3.97
C ASN A 20 -17.74 -17.32 5.36
N LEU A 21 -17.71 -16.30 6.21
CA LEU A 21 -17.23 -16.38 7.59
C LEU A 21 -15.79 -16.91 7.73
N VAL A 22 -14.93 -16.67 6.74
CA VAL A 22 -13.53 -17.08 6.79
C VAL A 22 -12.84 -16.36 7.95
N PRO A 23 -12.18 -17.05 8.90
CA PRO A 23 -11.61 -16.41 10.10
C PRO A 23 -10.59 -15.30 9.80
N LEU A 24 -9.89 -15.40 8.66
CA LEU A 24 -8.90 -14.41 8.20
C LEU A 24 -9.48 -13.39 7.21
N SER A 25 -10.80 -13.28 7.10
CA SER A 25 -11.43 -12.25 6.28
C SER A 25 -11.30 -10.87 6.91
N GLY A 26 -11.17 -9.86 6.05
CA GLY A 26 -11.05 -8.46 6.43
C GLY A 26 -12.18 -7.61 5.87
N MET A 27 -12.27 -6.39 6.39
CA MET A 27 -13.06 -5.31 5.81
C MET A 27 -12.11 -4.38 5.05
N LEU A 28 -12.48 -3.96 3.86
CA LEU A 28 -11.72 -2.98 3.09
C LEU A 28 -12.43 -1.64 3.03
N ASN A 29 -11.66 -0.58 3.19
CA ASN A 29 -12.13 0.79 3.03
C ASN A 29 -11.31 1.50 1.94
N SER A 30 -12.02 2.04 0.95
CA SER A 30 -11.41 2.56 -0.27
C SER A 30 -10.48 1.51 -0.91
N ARG A 31 -9.48 1.91 -1.71
CA ARG A 31 -8.51 0.99 -2.32
C ARG A 31 -7.28 0.75 -1.42
N ASN A 32 -7.32 1.15 -0.15
CA ASN A 32 -6.10 1.53 0.56
C ASN A 32 -5.99 0.99 2.00
N HIS A 33 -7.12 0.69 2.64
CA HIS A 33 -7.17 0.36 4.07
C HIS A 33 -7.88 -0.96 4.29
N SER A 34 -7.36 -1.75 5.22
CA SER A 34 -7.95 -3.02 5.60
C SER A 34 -8.03 -3.15 7.12
N GLY A 35 -9.18 -3.60 7.61
CA GLY A 35 -9.35 -4.17 8.94
C GLY A 35 -9.13 -5.68 8.84
N GLY A 36 -8.09 -6.20 9.48
CA GLY A 36 -7.78 -7.63 9.54
C GLY A 36 -8.48 -8.34 10.70
N ALA A 37 -7.95 -9.50 11.10
CA ALA A 37 -8.35 -10.25 12.29
C ALA A 37 -9.83 -10.70 12.33
N GLY A 38 -10.42 -11.04 11.17
CA GLY A 38 -11.75 -11.64 11.11
C GLY A 38 -12.90 -10.63 11.18
N THR A 39 -12.62 -9.33 11.06
CA THR A 39 -13.68 -8.31 11.00
C THR A 39 -14.63 -8.55 9.82
N GLY A 40 -14.13 -9.15 8.73
CA GLY A 40 -14.97 -9.55 7.60
C GLY A 40 -16.05 -10.56 7.98
N ALA A 41 -15.68 -11.60 8.73
CA ALA A 41 -16.57 -12.66 9.19
C ALA A 41 -17.59 -12.13 10.21
N ILE A 42 -17.21 -11.17 11.05
CA ILE A 42 -18.13 -10.51 11.97
C ILE A 42 -19.23 -9.77 11.19
N MET A 43 -18.87 -8.98 10.17
CA MET A 43 -19.85 -8.30 9.32
C MET A 43 -20.71 -9.30 8.54
N GLY A 44 -20.10 -10.33 7.97
CA GLY A 44 -20.80 -11.40 7.26
C GLY A 44 -21.81 -12.15 8.13
N SER A 45 -21.46 -12.43 9.39
CA SER A 45 -22.37 -13.09 10.36
C SER A 45 -23.63 -12.30 10.66
N LYS A 46 -23.63 -11.00 10.34
CA LYS A 46 -24.75 -10.07 10.51
C LYS A 46 -25.42 -9.73 9.18
N ASN A 47 -25.08 -10.42 8.09
CA ASN A 47 -25.52 -10.10 6.73
C ASN A 47 -25.24 -8.64 6.31
N LEU A 48 -24.16 -8.04 6.82
CA LEU A 48 -23.79 -6.65 6.54
C LEU A 48 -22.69 -6.61 5.46
N LYS A 49 -23.07 -6.28 4.22
CA LYS A 49 -22.11 -6.22 3.10
C LYS A 49 -21.18 -5.00 3.16
N ALA A 50 -21.71 -3.84 3.54
CA ALA A 50 -20.96 -2.60 3.53
C ALA A 50 -21.61 -1.51 4.38
N ILE A 51 -20.81 -0.52 4.75
CA ILE A 51 -21.23 0.75 5.33
C ILE A 51 -20.71 1.86 4.40
N ALA A 52 -21.63 2.72 3.94
CA ALA A 52 -21.33 3.85 3.08
C ALA A 52 -21.60 5.15 3.84
N VAL A 53 -20.64 6.07 3.85
CA VAL A 53 -20.72 7.35 4.56
C VAL A 53 -20.36 8.48 3.62
N GLU A 54 -21.20 9.50 3.59
CA GLU A 54 -20.95 10.78 2.94
C GLU A 54 -21.28 11.90 3.91
N GLY A 55 -20.40 12.90 4.02
CA GLY A 55 -20.55 13.97 5.00
C GLY A 55 -19.90 15.25 4.52
N THR A 56 -20.66 16.34 4.57
CA THR A 56 -20.24 17.69 4.12
C THR A 56 -20.10 18.67 5.29
N LYS A 57 -20.34 18.21 6.53
CA LYS A 57 -20.27 19.05 7.73
C LYS A 57 -18.81 19.29 8.13
N GLY A 58 -18.52 20.49 8.62
CA GLY A 58 -17.24 20.81 9.23
C GLY A 58 -17.08 20.18 10.62
N VAL A 59 -15.82 20.00 11.04
CA VAL A 59 -15.46 19.60 12.41
C VAL A 59 -15.29 20.87 13.25
N ASN A 60 -15.96 20.92 14.42
CA ASN A 60 -15.81 22.03 15.35
C ASN A 60 -14.46 21.93 16.07
N ILE A 61 -13.63 22.96 15.92
CA ILE A 61 -12.32 23.08 16.55
C ILE A 61 -12.43 24.18 17.61
N ALA A 62 -12.09 23.84 18.86
CA ALA A 62 -12.19 24.76 20.00
C ALA A 62 -11.28 25.99 19.83
N ASP A 63 -10.00 25.77 19.48
CA ASP A 63 -9.05 26.82 19.16
C ASP A 63 -8.41 26.56 17.78
N ARG A 64 -8.87 27.32 16.78
CA ARG A 64 -8.41 27.17 15.40
C ARG A 64 -7.00 27.71 15.21
N GLN A 65 -6.60 28.74 15.96
CA GLN A 65 -5.28 29.35 15.82
C GLN A 65 -4.23 28.42 16.40
N GLU A 66 -4.49 27.85 17.58
CA GLU A 66 -3.57 26.91 18.19
C GLU A 66 -3.47 25.61 17.39
N MET A 67 -4.59 25.08 16.87
CA MET A 67 -4.55 23.90 16.01
C MET A 67 -3.72 24.14 14.74
N LYS A 68 -3.85 25.32 14.11
CA LYS A 68 -3.02 25.69 12.97
C LYS A 68 -1.54 25.75 13.36
N ARG A 69 -1.21 26.41 14.47
CA ARG A 69 0.17 26.54 14.97
C ARG A 69 0.82 25.18 15.21
N LEU A 70 0.10 24.25 15.83
CA LEU A 70 0.56 22.88 16.05
C LEU A 70 0.70 22.08 14.75
N ASN A 71 -0.21 22.26 13.80
CA ASN A 71 -0.11 21.63 12.49
C ASN A 71 1.12 22.13 11.73
N ASP A 72 1.37 23.45 11.73
CA ASP A 72 2.55 24.03 11.10
C ASP A 72 3.83 23.47 11.75
N TYR A 73 3.90 23.43 13.09
CA TYR A 73 5.01 22.81 13.83
C TYR A 73 5.21 21.32 13.48
N MET A 74 4.14 20.53 13.43
CA MET A 74 4.24 19.12 13.06
C MET A 74 4.79 18.96 11.64
N MET A 75 4.34 19.81 10.71
CA MET A 75 4.73 19.75 9.31
C MET A 75 6.18 20.18 9.07
N THR A 76 6.66 21.22 9.77
CA THR A 76 8.01 21.76 9.55
C THR A 76 9.06 21.12 10.46
N GLU A 77 8.72 20.82 11.72
CA GLU A 77 9.68 20.42 12.75
C GLU A 77 9.63 18.93 13.12
N LEU A 78 8.48 18.26 12.99
CA LEU A 78 8.38 16.84 13.37
C LEU A 78 8.48 15.91 12.17
N ILE A 79 7.50 15.99 11.27
CA ILE A 79 7.52 15.27 10.00
C ILE A 79 8.61 15.83 9.11
N GLY A 80 8.79 17.15 9.16
CA GLY A 80 9.81 17.85 8.42
C GLY A 80 11.21 17.39 8.80
N ALA A 81 11.53 17.21 10.09
CA ALA A 81 12.91 17.08 10.58
C ALA A 81 13.69 15.87 10.08
N ASN A 82 15.00 16.09 9.97
CA ASN A 82 16.03 15.08 9.93
C ASN A 82 16.57 14.90 11.35
N ASN A 83 16.16 13.84 12.02
CA ASN A 83 16.72 13.47 13.32
C ASN A 83 17.33 12.07 13.22
N ASN A 84 18.07 11.64 14.25
CA ASN A 84 18.74 10.34 14.28
C ASN A 84 17.81 9.12 14.04
N HIS A 85 16.49 9.30 14.00
CA HIS A 85 15.50 8.27 13.71
C HIS A 85 14.77 8.45 12.35
N VAL A 86 14.94 9.57 11.64
CA VAL A 86 14.29 9.87 10.35
C VAL A 86 15.34 10.37 9.35
N VAL A 87 15.95 9.42 8.63
CA VAL A 87 17.08 9.68 7.71
C VAL A 87 16.77 9.18 6.30
N PRO A 88 17.37 9.73 5.24
CA PRO A 88 17.25 9.20 3.87
C PRO A 88 17.91 7.83 3.72
N SER A 89 17.47 7.06 2.72
CA SER A 89 18.02 5.72 2.45
C SER A 89 19.35 5.74 1.70
N THR A 90 19.72 6.90 1.15
CA THR A 90 20.97 7.17 0.47
C THR A 90 21.54 8.48 1.00
N PRO A 91 22.87 8.69 0.96
CA PRO A 91 23.46 9.99 1.28
C PRO A 91 22.80 11.11 0.47
N GLN A 92 22.46 12.22 1.12
CA GLN A 92 21.89 13.42 0.52
C GLN A 92 22.76 14.61 0.88
N SER A 93 22.80 15.65 0.04
CA SER A 93 23.69 16.80 0.25
C SER A 93 23.46 17.54 1.58
N TRP A 94 22.24 17.44 2.12
CA TRP A 94 21.78 18.12 3.33
C TRP A 94 21.73 17.21 4.57
N ALA A 95 21.95 15.89 4.43
CA ALA A 95 21.77 14.93 5.52
C ALA A 95 23.11 14.36 6.01
N GLU A 96 23.38 14.47 7.31
CA GLU A 96 24.58 13.92 7.94
C GLU A 96 24.57 12.37 8.00
N TYR A 97 23.38 11.77 8.19
CA TYR A 97 23.20 10.33 8.33
C TYR A 97 22.32 9.76 7.23
N SER A 98 22.52 8.48 6.89
CA SER A 98 21.64 7.70 6.02
C SER A 98 21.59 6.24 6.46
N ASP A 99 20.47 5.56 6.21
CA ASP A 99 20.30 4.13 6.48
C ASP A 99 19.62 3.45 5.27
N PRO A 100 20.27 2.50 4.58
CA PRO A 100 19.69 1.79 3.44
C PRO A 100 18.33 1.12 3.70
N LYS A 101 17.98 0.84 4.96
CA LYS A 101 16.68 0.27 5.36
C LYS A 101 15.59 1.33 5.59
N SER A 102 15.94 2.61 5.52
CA SER A 102 14.99 3.70 5.63
C SER A 102 13.97 3.67 4.49
N ARG A 103 12.72 4.02 4.82
CA ARG A 103 11.64 4.17 3.84
C ARG A 103 11.68 5.51 3.12
N TRP A 104 12.57 6.41 3.52
CA TRP A 104 12.83 7.65 2.81
C TRP A 104 13.74 7.36 1.61
N THR A 105 13.16 6.86 0.54
CA THR A 105 13.88 6.39 -0.64
C THR A 105 14.08 7.41 -1.75
N ALA A 106 13.43 8.58 -1.67
CA ALA A 106 13.61 9.67 -2.63
C ALA A 106 15.10 10.00 -2.84
N ARG A 107 15.50 10.12 -4.10
CA ARG A 107 16.87 10.47 -4.51
C ARG A 107 16.90 10.91 -5.97
N LYS A 108 17.98 11.58 -6.36
CA LYS A 108 18.28 11.85 -7.77
C LYS A 108 18.36 10.53 -8.55
N GLY A 109 17.86 10.55 -9.78
CA GLY A 109 17.83 9.40 -10.68
C GLY A 109 16.76 8.35 -10.38
N LEU A 110 15.83 8.63 -9.45
CA LEU A 110 14.71 7.74 -9.15
C LEU A 110 13.38 8.42 -9.52
N PHE A 111 12.60 7.78 -10.39
CA PHE A 111 11.42 8.41 -11.01
C PHE A 111 10.11 7.67 -10.70
N TRP A 112 9.00 8.40 -10.56
CA TRP A 112 7.68 7.83 -10.80
C TRP A 112 7.53 7.63 -12.30
N GLY A 113 7.96 6.46 -12.80
CA GLY A 113 8.14 6.22 -14.24
C GLY A 113 6.84 6.23 -15.05
N ALA A 114 5.71 5.90 -14.43
CA ALA A 114 4.39 5.91 -15.05
C ALA A 114 3.53 7.11 -14.65
N ALA A 115 4.15 8.20 -14.16
CA ALA A 115 3.43 9.39 -13.78
C ALA A 115 2.67 10.02 -14.97
N GLU A 116 1.50 10.58 -14.67
CA GLU A 116 0.69 11.28 -15.66
C GLU A 116 1.41 12.57 -16.12
N GLY A 117 1.54 12.76 -17.43
CA GLY A 117 2.32 13.86 -18.00
C GLY A 117 3.81 13.56 -18.20
N GLY A 118 4.26 12.35 -17.87
CA GLY A 118 5.65 11.89 -18.06
C GLY A 118 6.36 11.58 -16.73
N PRO A 119 7.54 10.93 -16.77
CA PRO A 119 8.27 10.56 -15.56
C PRO A 119 8.60 11.75 -14.66
N ILE A 120 8.33 11.62 -13.36
CA ILE A 120 8.63 12.65 -12.36
C ILE A 120 9.77 12.17 -11.46
N GLU A 121 10.86 12.91 -11.40
CA GLU A 121 11.99 12.61 -10.52
C GLU A 121 11.64 12.88 -9.05
N THR A 122 12.01 11.96 -8.15
CA THR A 122 11.77 12.11 -6.70
C THR A 122 12.78 13.04 -6.03
N GLY A 123 14.02 13.10 -6.54
CA GLY A 123 15.03 14.10 -6.17
C GLY A 123 15.50 14.06 -4.72
N GLU A 124 16.20 15.11 -4.31
CA GLU A 124 16.58 15.32 -2.90
C GLU A 124 15.49 16.14 -2.20
N ILE A 125 14.99 15.64 -1.08
CA ILE A 125 13.89 16.28 -0.36
C ILE A 125 14.41 16.76 0.99
N PRO A 126 14.84 18.01 1.18
CA PRO A 126 15.25 18.47 2.50
C PRO A 126 14.07 18.55 3.50
N PRO A 127 14.35 18.58 4.81
CA PRO A 127 13.38 18.93 5.84
C PRO A 127 12.73 20.30 5.62
N GLY A 128 11.53 20.49 6.18
CA GLY A 128 10.85 21.80 6.20
C GLY A 128 10.01 22.17 4.96
N ASN A 129 10.15 21.48 3.83
CA ASN A 129 9.32 21.74 2.64
C ASN A 129 8.08 20.85 2.60
N GLN A 130 6.92 21.44 2.88
CA GLN A 130 5.63 20.74 2.94
C GLN A 130 5.12 20.24 1.58
N ASN A 131 5.58 20.83 0.48
CA ASN A 131 5.11 20.46 -0.86
C ASN A 131 5.85 19.24 -1.42
N THR A 132 7.05 18.97 -0.92
CA THR A 132 7.91 17.90 -1.44
C THR A 132 8.00 16.70 -0.51
N VAL A 133 7.50 16.81 0.73
CA VAL A 133 7.48 15.72 1.72
C VAL A 133 6.82 14.42 1.23
N GLY A 134 5.81 14.52 0.35
CA GLY A 134 5.14 13.34 -0.23
C GLY A 134 6.00 12.53 -1.19
N PHE A 135 7.13 13.06 -1.66
CA PHE A 135 8.07 12.35 -2.52
C PHE A 135 9.00 11.44 -1.73
N ARG A 136 9.19 11.71 -0.42
CA ARG A 136 10.18 11.03 0.43
C ARG A 136 10.07 9.51 0.38
N THR A 137 8.84 9.01 0.43
CA THR A 137 8.57 7.57 0.48
C THR A 137 8.23 7.06 -0.89
N TYR A 138 9.09 6.23 -1.49
CA TYR A 138 8.78 5.50 -2.71
C TYR A 138 8.61 4.02 -2.38
N LYS A 139 7.39 3.66 -1.97
CA LYS A 139 7.11 2.35 -1.36
C LYS A 139 7.17 1.18 -2.33
N SER A 140 6.78 1.34 -3.60
CA SER A 140 6.90 0.28 -4.61
C SER A 140 8.34 -0.16 -4.80
N VAL A 141 9.28 0.77 -5.03
CA VAL A 141 10.69 0.40 -5.22
C VAL A 141 11.30 -0.19 -3.94
N PHE A 142 10.91 0.32 -2.77
CA PHE A 142 11.33 -0.25 -1.49
C PHE A 142 10.86 -1.70 -1.31
N ASP A 143 9.59 -1.99 -1.64
CA ASP A 143 8.95 -3.28 -1.40
C ASP A 143 9.19 -4.32 -2.50
N LEU A 144 9.18 -3.88 -3.75
CA LEU A 144 9.15 -4.72 -4.95
C LEU A 144 10.46 -4.66 -5.73
N GLY A 145 11.35 -3.73 -5.38
CA GLY A 145 12.64 -3.54 -6.03
C GLY A 145 12.60 -2.59 -7.23
N PRO A 146 13.75 -2.38 -7.90
CA PRO A 146 13.90 -1.41 -8.99
C PRO A 146 12.94 -1.61 -10.16
N ALA A 147 12.56 -2.86 -10.47
CA ALA A 147 11.63 -3.19 -11.55
C ALA A 147 10.25 -2.51 -11.39
N ALA A 148 9.87 -2.10 -10.18
CA ALA A 148 8.61 -1.42 -9.92
C ALA A 148 8.60 0.07 -10.33
N GLU A 149 9.77 0.65 -10.62
CA GLU A 149 9.90 2.07 -10.94
C GLU A 149 9.07 2.47 -12.16
N LYS A 150 9.22 1.72 -13.26
CA LYS A 150 8.52 1.94 -14.54
C LYS A 150 7.00 1.83 -14.45
N TYR A 151 6.47 1.17 -13.42
CA TYR A 151 5.04 0.95 -13.23
C TYR A 151 4.41 1.90 -12.23
N THR A 152 5.20 2.68 -11.50
CA THR A 152 4.69 3.53 -10.44
C THR A 152 4.18 4.84 -11.02
N VAL A 153 2.90 5.11 -10.79
CA VAL A 153 2.23 6.34 -11.23
C VAL A 153 2.51 7.47 -10.25
N LYS A 154 2.31 7.22 -8.96
CA LYS A 154 2.59 8.17 -7.89
C LYS A 154 2.51 7.48 -6.53
N MET A 155 2.92 8.22 -5.53
CA MET A 155 2.61 7.90 -4.14
C MET A 155 1.30 8.58 -3.73
N SER A 156 0.54 7.92 -2.87
CA SER A 156 -0.75 8.35 -2.35
C SER A 156 -0.79 8.07 -0.84
N GLY A 157 -1.85 8.46 -0.14
CA GLY A 157 -1.91 8.23 1.29
C GLY A 157 -3.28 8.44 1.88
N CYS A 158 -3.35 8.23 3.19
CA CYS A 158 -4.53 8.51 3.99
C CYS A 158 -4.92 9.99 3.90
N HIS A 159 -6.15 10.28 4.30
CA HIS A 159 -6.66 11.64 4.39
C HIS A 159 -5.69 12.54 5.19
N SER A 160 -5.34 13.70 4.61
CA SER A 160 -4.45 14.72 5.18
C SER A 160 -3.03 14.28 5.55
N CYS A 161 -2.63 13.03 5.27
CA CYS A 161 -1.28 12.56 5.56
C CYS A 161 -0.28 13.10 4.52
N PRO A 162 0.74 13.87 4.92
CA PRO A 162 1.70 14.45 3.99
C PRO A 162 2.76 13.46 3.50
N ILE A 163 3.01 12.37 4.23
CA ILE A 163 4.04 11.36 3.90
C ILE A 163 3.67 10.58 2.64
N ARG A 164 2.36 10.36 2.41
CA ARG A 164 1.83 9.65 1.24
C ARG A 164 2.56 8.31 0.99
N CYS A 165 2.53 7.40 1.97
CA CYS A 165 3.31 6.15 1.89
C CYS A 165 2.74 5.04 0.99
N MET A 166 1.53 5.21 0.44
CA MET A 166 0.85 4.17 -0.32
C MET A 166 1.23 4.25 -1.80
N THR A 167 1.65 3.13 -2.35
CA THR A 167 1.94 3.02 -3.78
C THR A 167 0.66 3.13 -4.62
N GLN A 168 0.72 3.80 -5.77
CA GLN A 168 -0.20 3.60 -6.89
C GLN A 168 0.58 3.16 -8.12
N MET A 169 0.37 1.91 -8.55
CA MET A 169 0.97 1.36 -9.78
C MET A 169 -0.08 1.20 -10.86
N ASN A 170 0.40 1.15 -12.11
CA ASN A 170 -0.38 0.72 -13.26
C ASN A 170 0.46 -0.29 -14.07
N ILE A 171 0.03 -1.55 -14.06
CA ILE A 171 0.69 -2.66 -14.76
C ILE A 171 -0.34 -3.28 -15.72
N PRO A 172 -0.41 -2.88 -17.00
CA PRO A 172 -1.45 -3.36 -17.91
C PRO A 172 -1.55 -4.88 -18.05
N ARG A 173 -0.42 -5.59 -18.04
CA ARG A 173 -0.34 -7.07 -18.17
C ARG A 173 -1.17 -7.81 -17.11
N VAL A 174 -1.36 -7.28 -15.90
CA VAL A 174 -2.13 -8.01 -14.87
C VAL A 174 -3.59 -8.28 -15.29
N LYS A 175 -4.11 -7.54 -16.28
CA LYS A 175 -5.43 -7.82 -16.88
C LYS A 175 -5.52 -9.20 -17.52
N GLU A 176 -4.41 -9.77 -17.99
CA GLU A 176 -4.33 -11.16 -18.49
C GLU A 176 -4.71 -12.19 -17.40
N PHE A 177 -4.57 -11.80 -16.12
CA PHE A 177 -4.95 -12.60 -14.96
C PHE A 177 -6.32 -12.22 -14.38
N GLY A 178 -7.11 -11.41 -15.08
CA GLY A 178 -8.47 -11.05 -14.69
C GLY A 178 -8.58 -10.00 -13.58
N VAL A 179 -7.50 -9.29 -13.26
CA VAL A 179 -7.48 -8.25 -12.21
C VAL A 179 -7.30 -6.84 -12.79
N PRO A 180 -7.71 -5.78 -12.05
CA PRO A 180 -7.46 -4.39 -12.47
C PRO A 180 -5.98 -4.08 -12.67
N SER A 181 -5.65 -3.28 -13.70
CA SER A 181 -4.26 -2.87 -13.95
C SER A 181 -3.69 -1.95 -12.89
N THR A 182 -4.55 -1.32 -12.10
CA THR A 182 -4.16 -0.38 -11.04
C THR A 182 -4.28 -1.03 -9.68
N GLY A 183 -3.32 -0.76 -8.81
CA GLY A 183 -3.44 -1.12 -7.40
C GLY A 183 -2.21 -0.68 -6.61
N GLY A 184 -2.24 -0.96 -5.32
CA GLY A 184 -1.11 -0.69 -4.43
C GLY A 184 -1.56 -0.66 -2.98
N ASN A 185 -0.63 -0.99 -2.10
CA ASN A 185 -0.87 -1.08 -0.67
C ASN A 185 0.36 -0.54 0.07
N THR A 186 0.20 -0.25 1.35
CA THR A 186 1.29 0.22 2.23
C THR A 186 1.89 -0.94 3.04
N CYS A 187 1.10 -1.97 3.32
CA CYS A 187 1.44 -3.05 4.23
C CYS A 187 2.09 -4.25 3.51
N VAL A 188 2.22 -5.37 4.21
CA VAL A 188 2.80 -6.64 3.71
C VAL A 188 2.08 -7.15 2.45
N ALA A 189 0.79 -6.86 2.30
CA ALA A 189 0.03 -7.17 1.08
C ALA A 189 0.61 -6.54 -0.20
N ASN A 190 1.49 -5.54 -0.10
CA ASN A 190 2.11 -4.97 -1.29
C ASN A 190 3.16 -5.89 -1.94
N PHE A 191 3.79 -6.81 -1.19
CA PHE A 191 4.97 -7.57 -1.68
C PHE A 191 5.03 -9.05 -1.31
N VAL A 192 4.06 -9.54 -0.54
CA VAL A 192 4.14 -10.89 0.02
C VAL A 192 3.58 -11.98 -0.88
N HIS A 193 2.76 -11.64 -1.87
CA HIS A 193 1.98 -12.62 -2.63
C HIS A 193 2.83 -13.59 -3.42
N THR A 194 3.97 -13.15 -3.96
CA THR A 194 4.86 -14.03 -4.71
C THR A 194 5.71 -14.95 -3.84
N THR A 195 5.69 -14.79 -2.51
CA THR A 195 6.42 -15.68 -1.59
C THR A 195 5.81 -17.08 -1.50
N ILE A 196 4.63 -17.30 -2.10
CA ILE A 196 4.06 -18.64 -2.31
C ILE A 196 4.88 -19.49 -3.27
N PHE A 197 5.72 -18.87 -4.11
CA PHE A 197 6.59 -19.56 -5.06
C PHE A 197 7.95 -19.79 -4.39
N PRO A 198 8.33 -21.03 -4.00
CA PRO A 198 9.56 -21.29 -3.26
C PRO A 198 10.83 -20.86 -4.01
N ASN A 199 10.79 -20.94 -5.35
CA ASN A 199 11.89 -20.55 -6.23
C ASN A 199 11.71 -19.13 -6.81
N GLY A 200 10.76 -18.36 -6.27
CA GLY A 200 10.33 -17.08 -6.83
C GLY A 200 9.41 -17.23 -8.05
N PRO A 201 8.70 -16.15 -8.40
CA PRO A 201 7.92 -16.10 -9.64
C PRO A 201 8.86 -16.06 -10.85
N LYS A 202 8.39 -16.58 -11.99
CA LYS A 202 9.10 -16.44 -13.27
C LYS A 202 8.94 -15.01 -13.78
N ASP A 203 10.01 -14.44 -14.31
CA ASP A 203 9.97 -13.19 -15.05
C ASP A 203 9.26 -13.35 -16.41
N PHE A 204 8.69 -12.26 -16.88
CA PHE A 204 7.97 -12.18 -18.14
C PHE A 204 8.81 -11.53 -19.23
N GLU A 205 9.17 -10.26 -19.06
CA GLU A 205 9.92 -9.47 -20.05
C GLU A 205 11.24 -8.99 -19.49
N ASP A 206 11.18 -8.32 -18.34
CA ASP A 206 12.34 -7.74 -17.68
C ASP A 206 12.73 -8.53 -16.43
N LYS A 207 14.01 -8.46 -16.09
CA LYS A 207 14.51 -9.05 -14.85
C LYS A 207 13.72 -8.52 -13.64
N ASP A 208 13.30 -9.44 -12.78
CA ASP A 208 12.53 -9.23 -11.55
C ASP A 208 11.09 -8.67 -11.76
N ASP A 209 10.60 -8.57 -13.00
CA ASP A 209 9.25 -8.05 -13.28
C ASP A 209 8.15 -9.02 -12.82
N GLY A 210 8.44 -10.33 -12.75
CA GLY A 210 7.52 -11.37 -12.30
C GLY A 210 7.12 -11.15 -10.85
N ARG A 211 8.03 -10.62 -10.04
CA ARG A 211 7.75 -10.21 -8.66
C ARG A 211 6.77 -9.05 -8.59
N VAL A 212 6.94 -8.03 -9.41
CA VAL A 212 6.08 -6.84 -9.41
C VAL A 212 4.68 -7.20 -9.89
N ILE A 213 4.59 -7.89 -11.04
CA ILE A 213 3.35 -8.34 -11.66
C ILE A 213 2.60 -9.28 -10.73
N GLY A 214 3.27 -10.32 -10.23
CA GLY A 214 2.65 -11.33 -9.37
C GLY A 214 2.16 -10.77 -8.04
N ASN A 215 2.85 -9.78 -7.47
CA ASN A 215 2.38 -9.12 -6.25
C ASN A 215 1.16 -8.25 -6.48
N LEU A 216 1.09 -7.53 -7.61
CA LEU A 216 -0.09 -6.76 -7.94
C LEU A 216 -1.31 -7.66 -8.23
N VAL A 217 -1.10 -8.82 -8.86
CA VAL A 217 -2.15 -9.83 -9.04
C VAL A 217 -2.67 -10.31 -7.68
N GLY A 218 -1.76 -10.77 -6.81
CA GLY A 218 -2.14 -11.27 -5.50
C GLY A 218 -2.80 -10.21 -4.62
N LEU A 219 -2.33 -8.96 -4.67
CA LEU A 219 -2.93 -7.83 -3.96
C LEU A 219 -4.38 -7.61 -4.39
N ASN A 220 -4.64 -7.50 -5.69
CA ASN A 220 -6.00 -7.28 -6.19
C ASN A 220 -6.93 -8.44 -5.84
N LEU A 221 -6.46 -9.68 -5.95
CA LEU A 221 -7.26 -10.85 -5.58
C LEU A 221 -7.57 -10.87 -4.08
N PHE A 222 -6.56 -10.66 -3.23
CA PHE A 222 -6.78 -10.65 -1.78
C PHE A 222 -7.71 -9.53 -1.37
N ASP A 223 -7.56 -8.35 -1.97
CA ASP A 223 -8.42 -7.23 -1.67
C ASP A 223 -9.87 -7.51 -2.14
N ASP A 224 -10.06 -8.03 -3.36
CA ASP A 224 -11.40 -8.36 -3.88
C ASP A 224 -12.11 -9.45 -3.06
N TYR A 225 -11.40 -10.51 -2.67
CA TYR A 225 -11.93 -11.53 -1.77
C TYR A 225 -12.16 -11.01 -0.35
N GLY A 226 -11.53 -9.91 0.05
CA GLY A 226 -11.53 -9.41 1.41
C GLY A 226 -10.76 -10.34 2.36
N LEU A 227 -9.55 -10.77 1.96
CA LEU A 227 -8.68 -11.63 2.75
C LEU A 227 -7.52 -10.85 3.36
N TRP A 228 -7.25 -11.10 4.64
CA TRP A 228 -6.07 -10.58 5.29
C TRP A 228 -4.89 -11.54 5.13
N CYS A 229 -3.77 -11.05 4.59
CA CYS A 229 -2.53 -11.83 4.47
C CYS A 229 -1.87 -12.21 5.81
N ASN A 230 -2.41 -11.73 6.94
CA ASN A 230 -1.90 -11.97 8.29
C ASN A 230 -0.39 -11.74 8.40
N TYR A 231 0.06 -10.58 7.93
CA TYR A 231 1.49 -10.20 7.87
C TYR A 231 2.39 -11.26 7.18
N GLY A 232 1.85 -11.94 6.17
CA GLY A 232 2.57 -12.96 5.39
C GLY A 232 2.55 -14.36 5.99
N GLN A 233 1.92 -14.55 7.15
CA GLN A 233 1.78 -15.86 7.75
C GLN A 233 1.03 -16.83 6.83
N LEU A 234 -0.03 -16.38 6.15
CA LEU A 234 -0.81 -17.24 5.26
C LEU A 234 0.07 -17.80 4.12
N HIS A 235 0.89 -16.94 3.52
CA HIS A 235 1.82 -17.29 2.45
C HIS A 235 2.91 -18.24 2.95
N ARG A 236 3.50 -17.95 4.11
CA ARG A 236 4.50 -18.82 4.75
C ARG A 236 3.95 -20.21 5.01
N ASP A 237 2.76 -20.29 5.62
CA ASP A 237 2.14 -21.56 6.01
C ASP A 237 1.75 -22.36 4.76
N PHE A 238 1.26 -21.70 3.71
CA PHE A 238 1.03 -22.33 2.41
C PHE A 238 2.31 -22.91 1.82
N THR A 239 3.38 -22.11 1.72
CA THR A 239 4.68 -22.52 1.17
C THR A 239 5.27 -23.69 1.96
N TYR A 240 5.17 -23.65 3.29
CA TYR A 240 5.60 -24.73 4.16
C TYR A 240 4.81 -26.02 3.89
N CYS A 241 3.48 -25.93 3.87
CA CYS A 241 2.62 -27.09 3.67
C CYS A 241 2.81 -27.72 2.28
N TYR A 242 3.04 -26.90 1.26
CA TYR A 242 3.35 -27.35 -0.09
C TYR A 242 4.74 -28.02 -0.16
N SER A 243 5.79 -27.31 0.24
CA SER A 243 7.18 -27.75 0.09
C SER A 243 7.54 -28.97 0.96
N LYS A 244 6.90 -29.13 2.12
CA LYS A 244 7.09 -30.29 3.00
C LYS A 244 6.10 -31.42 2.74
N GLY A 245 5.30 -31.33 1.67
CA GLY A 245 4.32 -32.36 1.31
C GLY A 245 3.24 -32.57 2.37
N VAL A 246 2.99 -31.58 3.24
CA VAL A 246 1.95 -31.64 4.26
C VAL A 246 0.59 -31.79 3.59
N PHE A 247 0.33 -30.98 2.56
CA PHE A 247 -0.93 -31.06 1.82
C PHE A 247 -1.18 -32.45 1.24
N LYS A 248 -0.17 -33.09 0.64
CA LYS A 248 -0.28 -34.47 0.14
C LYS A 248 -0.57 -35.50 1.23
N ARG A 249 -0.18 -35.22 2.47
CA ARG A 249 -0.35 -36.11 3.62
C ARG A 249 -1.73 -35.95 4.28
N VAL A 250 -2.30 -34.74 4.28
CA VAL A 250 -3.46 -34.40 5.13
C VAL A 250 -4.70 -33.95 4.38
N LEU A 251 -4.57 -33.50 3.12
CA LEU A 251 -5.73 -33.17 2.30
C LEU A 251 -6.25 -34.45 1.62
N PRO A 252 -7.59 -34.61 1.53
CA PRO A 252 -8.22 -35.73 0.86
C PRO A 252 -7.96 -35.77 -0.64
#